data_AF-A0A3N6AEK6-F1
#
_entry.id   AF-A0A3N6AEK6-F1
#
_cell.length_a   1.000
_cell.length_b   1.000
_cell.length_c   1.000
_cell.angle_alpha   90.00
_cell.angle_beta   90.00
_cell.angle_gamma   90.00
#
_symmetry.space_group_name_H-M   'P 1'
#
loop_
_entity.id
_entity.type
_entity.pdbx_description
1 polymer ?
#
loop_
_entity_poly.entity_id
_entity_poly.type
_entity_poly.pdbx_seq_one_letter_code
_entity_poly.pdbx_strand_id
1 'polypeptide(L)' 'MTVNHASTLSVDYFIRYLELVMNARQFSLKEASQYMTEQFFRGNPNLYGENTALHFKKAIEQIEKKGY' A
#
# COMPACT_ATOMS: atom_id res chain seq x y z
N MET A 1 -13.48 -9.61 22.97
CA MET A 1 -13.87 -9.61 21.54
C MET A 1 -12.71 -10.19 20.75
N THR A 2 -12.85 -11.40 20.22
CA THR A 2 -11.85 -12.10 19.43
C THR A 2 -11.78 -11.46 18.05
N VAL A 3 -10.70 -10.73 17.77
CA VAL A 3 -10.48 -10.07 16.49
C VAL A 3 -10.04 -11.14 15.48
N ASN A 4 -11.02 -11.85 14.92
CA ASN A 4 -10.85 -12.63 13.70
C ASN A 4 -10.74 -11.66 12.54
N HIS A 5 -9.53 -11.17 12.27
CA HIS A 5 -9.24 -10.46 11.02
C HIS A 5 -7.87 -10.95 10.53
N ALA A 6 -7.87 -12.12 9.90
CA ALA A 6 -6.94 -12.43 8.80
C ALA A 6 -7.29 -11.54 7.58
N SER A 7 -7.37 -10.24 7.88
CA SER A 7 -7.88 -9.14 7.09
C SER A 7 -6.97 -8.83 5.95
N THR A 8 -7.10 -9.51 4.82
CA THR A 8 -6.55 -9.03 3.55
C THR A 8 -6.72 -7.51 3.48
N LEU A 9 -5.62 -6.76 3.54
CA LEU A 9 -5.65 -5.30 3.61
C LEU A 9 -6.34 -4.76 2.37
N SER A 10 -7.32 -3.87 2.55
CA SER A 10 -8.12 -3.33 1.44
C SER A 10 -7.31 -2.37 0.59
N VAL A 11 -7.79 -2.12 -0.64
CA VAL A 11 -7.20 -1.10 -1.54
C VAL A 11 -7.18 0.28 -0.87
N ASP A 12 -8.25 0.66 -0.16
CA ASP A 12 -8.38 1.96 0.52
C ASP A 12 -7.30 2.15 1.60
N TYR A 13 -6.96 1.08 2.33
CA TYR A 13 -5.87 1.12 3.31
C TYR A 13 -4.54 1.52 2.65
N PHE A 14 -4.20 0.89 1.52
CA PHE A 14 -2.97 1.20 0.79
C PHE A 14 -2.97 2.62 0.23
N ILE A 15 -4.11 3.12 -0.23
CA ILE A 15 -4.23 4.50 -0.71
C ILE A 15 -3.92 5.48 0.42
N ARG A 16 -4.59 5.35 1.56
CA ARG A 16 -4.36 6.25 2.71
C ARG A 16 -2.93 6.17 3.22
N TYR A 17 -2.33 4.98 3.22
CA TYR A 17 -0.94 4.82 3.64
C TYR A 17 0.02 5.51 2.66
N LEU A 18 -0.17 5.32 1.35
CA LEU A 18 0.65 5.96 0.33
C LEU A 18 0.50 7.48 0.40
N GLU A 19 -0.73 8.01 0.49
CA GLU A 19 -0.99 9.45 0.67
C GLU A 19 -0.32 9.99 1.94
N LEU A 20 -0.35 9.24 3.05
CA LEU A 20 0.32 9.63 4.29
C LEU A 20 1.84 9.69 4.12
N VAL A 21 2.44 8.68 3.48
CA VAL A 21 3.89 8.65 3.23
C VAL A 21 4.31 9.75 2.27
N MET A 22 3.55 9.95 1.19
CA MET A 22 3.77 11.03 0.22
C MET A 22 3.75 12.39 0.93
N ASN A 23 2.74 12.66 1.77
CA ASN A 23 2.64 13.91 2.50
C ASN A 23 3.72 14.07 3.59
N ALA A 24 3.98 13.03 4.37
CA ALA A 24 4.92 13.11 5.50
C ALA A 24 6.38 13.22 5.06
N ARG A 25 6.74 12.63 3.91
CA ARG A 25 8.11 12.60 3.40
C ARG A 25 8.33 13.43 2.12
N GLN A 26 7.28 14.08 1.62
CA GLN A 26 7.25 14.72 0.30
C GLN A 26 7.73 13.78 -0.82
N PHE A 27 7.36 12.50 -0.71
CA PHE A 27 7.70 11.48 -1.68
C PHE A 27 6.75 11.52 -2.87
N SER A 28 7.29 11.27 -4.05
CA SER A 28 6.49 10.91 -5.21
C SER A 28 5.79 9.56 -4.99
N LEU A 29 4.73 9.27 -5.77
CA LEU A 29 4.04 7.98 -5.72
C LEU A 29 5.01 6.79 -5.89
N LYS A 30 6.01 6.95 -6.77
CA LYS A 30 7.05 5.94 -7.00
C LYS A 30 7.93 5.71 -5.77
N GLU A 31 8.35 6.77 -5.09
CA GLU A 31 9.16 6.66 -3.87
C GLU A 31 8.33 6.12 -2.70
N ALA A 32 7.08 6.55 -2.55
CA ALA A 32 6.18 6.06 -1.52
C ALA A 32 5.87 4.57 -1.70
N SER A 33 5.65 4.11 -2.94
CA SER A 33 5.43 2.69 -3.24
C SER A 33 6.68 1.84 -2.97
N GLN A 34 7.87 2.32 -3.34
CA GLN A 34 9.12 1.62 -3.02
C GLN A 34 9.36 1.56 -1.51
N TYR A 35 9.18 2.68 -0.80
CA TYR A 35 9.29 2.75 0.65
C TYR A 35 8.31 1.79 1.34
N MET A 36 7.06 1.74 0.88
CA MET A 36 6.08 0.80 1.41
C MET A 36 6.47 -0.65 1.09
N THR A 37 7.02 -0.94 -0.08
CA THR A 37 7.53 -2.28 -0.42
C THR A 37 8.64 -2.73 0.53
N GLU A 38 9.56 -1.84 0.86
CA GLU A 38 10.66 -2.13 1.78
C GLU A 38 10.21 -2.23 3.24
N GLN A 39 9.37 -1.30 3.71
CA GLN A 39 8.94 -1.24 5.11
C GLN A 39 7.81 -2.20 5.44
N PHE A 40 6.80 -2.25 4.57
CA PHE A 40 5.59 -3.03 4.79
C PHE A 40 5.80 -4.49 4.39
N PHE A 41 6.27 -4.71 3.16
CA PHE A 41 6.48 -6.06 2.63
C PHE A 41 7.84 -6.66 3.02
N ARG A 42 8.74 -5.89 3.64
CA ARG A 42 10.11 -6.34 4.01
C ARG A 42 10.86 -6.95 2.82
N GLY A 43 10.62 -6.44 1.62
CA GLY A 43 11.16 -6.98 0.38
C GLY A 43 10.49 -8.27 -0.14
N ASN A 44 9.44 -8.77 0.52
CA ASN A 44 8.67 -9.95 0.12
C ASN A 44 7.20 -9.58 -0.16
N PRO A 45 6.83 -9.34 -1.43
CA PRO A 45 5.45 -9.02 -1.83
C PRO A 45 4.45 -10.13 -1.46
N ASN A 46 4.92 -11.38 -1.38
CA ASN A 46 4.12 -12.55 -1.06
C ASN A 46 3.92 -12.77 0.45
N LEU A 47 4.51 -11.92 1.30
CA LEU A 47 4.50 -12.10 2.76
C LEU A 47 3.07 -12.04 3.35
N TYR A 48 2.16 -11.36 2.65
CA TYR A 48 0.75 -11.21 3.05
C TYR A 48 -0.23 -11.82 2.02
N GLY A 49 0.27 -12.63 1.08
CA GLY A 49 -0.53 -13.27 0.03
C GLY A 49 -0.80 -12.41 -1.21
N GLU A 50 -1.19 -13.08 -2.30
CA GLU A 50 -1.38 -12.48 -3.63
C GLU A 50 -2.45 -11.39 -3.66
N ASN A 51 -3.52 -11.56 -2.87
CA ASN A 51 -4.59 -10.56 -2.79
C ASN A 51 -4.08 -9.22 -2.24
N THR A 52 -3.15 -9.26 -1.28
CA THR A 52 -2.56 -8.05 -0.70
C THR A 52 -1.68 -7.32 -1.71
N ALA A 53 -0.88 -8.07 -2.49
CA ALA A 53 -0.10 -7.50 -3.59
C ALA A 53 -0.99 -6.90 -4.69
N LEU A 54 -2.10 -7.57 -5.03
CA LEU A 54 -3.09 -7.07 -5.98
C LEU A 54 -3.75 -5.77 -5.48
N HIS A 55 -4.12 -5.70 -4.21
CA HIS A 55 -4.71 -4.51 -3.62
C HIS A 55 -3.73 -3.33 -3.59
N PHE A 56 -2.45 -3.61 -3.28
CA PHE A 56 -1.39 -2.61 -3.34
C PHE A 56 -1.21 -2.05 -4.76
N LYS A 57 -1.16 -2.91 -5.78
CA LYS A 57 -1.06 -2.47 -7.18
C LYS A 57 -2.27 -1.62 -7.60
N LYS A 58 -3.49 -2.05 -7.23
CA LYS A 58 -4.72 -1.28 -7.49
C LYS A 58 -4.70 0.09 -6.82
N ALA A 59 -4.13 0.20 -5.63
CA ALA A 59 -4.01 1.49 -4.94
C ALA A 59 -3.10 2.46 -5.70
N ILE A 60 -1.95 1.99 -6.20
CA ILE A 60 -1.04 2.79 -7.01
C ILE A 60 -1.75 3.28 -8.29
N GLU A 61 -2.41 2.38 -9.03
CA GLU A 61 -3.15 2.74 -10.25
C GLU A 61 -4.26 3.76 -9.98
N GLN A 62 -4.93 3.69 -8.82
CA GLN A 62 -5.96 4.68 -8.44
C GLN A 62 -5.38 6.05 -8.13
N ILE A 63 -4.21 6.12 -7.46
CA ILE A 63 -3.54 7.39 -7.18
C ILE A 63 -3.00 8.01 -8.47
N GLU A 64 -2.41 7.20 -9.35
CA GLU A 64 -1.92 7.64 -10.65
C GLU A 64 -3.04 8.21 -11.52
N LYS A 65 -4.21 7.54 -11.55
CA LYS A 65 -5.41 8.06 -12.23
C LYS A 65 -5.99 9.32 -11.59
N LYS A 66 -5.75 9.57 -10.30
CA LYS A 66 -6.19 10.79 -9.61
C LYS A 66 -5.35 12.03 -9.96
N GLY A 67 -4.21 11.87 -10.63
CA GLY A 67 -3.40 12.99 -11.12
C GLY A 67 -2.63 13.75 -10.03
N TYR A 68 -1.97 13.01 -9.14
CA TYR A 68 -0.96 13.56 -8.21
C TYR A 68 0.40 13.76 -8.89
#